data_AF-A0A2L2Z160-F1
#
_entry.id   AF-A0A2L2Z160-F1
#
_cell.length_a   1.000
_cell.length_b   1.000
_cell.length_c   1.000
_cell.angle_alpha   90.00
_cell.angle_beta   90.00
_cell.angle_gamma   90.00
#
_symmetry.space_group_name_H-M   'P 1'
#
loop_
_entity.id
_entity.type
_entity.pdbx_description
1 polymer ?
#
loop_
_entity_poly.entity_id
_entity_poly.type
_entity_poly.pdbx_seq_one_letter_code
_entity_poly.pdbx_strand_id
1 'polypeptide(L)' 'CYICGKTFSSRQRMLTHVDTHNDIRTLHKCCHCNRTFTRDDNLQRHIKLTHVFGKLK' A
#
# COMPACT_ATOMS: atom_id res chain seq x y z
N CYS A 1 -2.19 -12.73 -13.44
CA CYS A 1 -0.93 -11.96 -13.42
C CYS A 1 -0.11 -12.46 -14.58
N TYR A 2 0.20 -11.60 -15.53
CA TYR A 2 1.00 -11.98 -16.69
C TYR A 2 2.50 -12.17 -16.35
N ILE A 3 2.92 -11.78 -15.14
CA ILE A 3 4.31 -11.91 -14.66
C ILE A 3 4.53 -13.25 -13.91
N CYS A 4 3.66 -13.61 -12.97
CA CYS A 4 3.82 -14.80 -12.13
C CYS A 4 2.73 -15.87 -12.31
N GLY A 5 1.80 -15.70 -13.25
CA GLY A 5 0.75 -16.67 -13.53
C GLY A 5 -0.41 -16.71 -12.50
N LYS A 6 -0.35 -15.98 -11.38
CA LYS A 6 -1.46 -15.95 -10.39
C LYS A 6 -2.79 -15.51 -11.00
N THR A 7 -3.88 -16.22 -10.68
CA THR A 7 -5.25 -15.86 -11.08
C THR A 7 -5.92 -14.94 -10.07
N PHE A 8 -6.77 -14.04 -10.56
CA PHE A 8 -7.50 -13.06 -9.76
C PHE A 8 -8.96 -13.02 -10.20
N SER A 9 -9.87 -12.81 -9.25
CA SER A 9 -11.30 -12.69 -9.52
C SER A 9 -11.69 -11.39 -10.23
N SER A 10 -10.81 -10.40 -10.30
CA SER A 10 -11.07 -9.15 -11.02
C SER A 10 -9.81 -8.54 -11.62
N ARG A 11 -10.00 -7.80 -12.73
CA ARG A 11 -8.93 -7.08 -13.42
C ARG A 11 -8.24 -6.06 -12.51
N GLN A 12 -9.00 -5.33 -11.68
CA GLN A 12 -8.44 -4.34 -10.75
C GLN A 12 -7.50 -4.97 -9.72
N ARG A 13 -7.85 -6.15 -9.19
CA ARG A 13 -7.00 -6.88 -8.24
C ARG A 13 -5.73 -7.42 -8.91
N MET A 14 -5.83 -7.83 -10.17
CA MET A 14 -4.66 -8.23 -10.94
C MET A 14 -3.72 -7.05 -11.19
N LEU A 15 -4.24 -5.88 -11.58
CA LEU A 15 -3.42 -4.68 -11.84
C LEU A 15 -2.67 -4.22 -10.58
N THR A 16 -3.38 -4.09 -9.45
CA THR A 16 -2.75 -3.74 -8.16
C THR A 16 -1.73 -4.77 -7.68
N HIS A 17 -1.89 -6.04 -8.04
CA HIS A 17 -0.87 -7.06 -7.77
C HIS A 17 0.34 -6.96 -8.71
N VAL A 18 0.15 -6.58 -9.98
CA VAL A 18 1.27 -6.40 -10.92
C VAL A 18 2.20 -5.28 -10.46
N ASP A 19 1.68 -4.25 -9.78
CA ASP A 19 2.51 -3.21 -9.16
C ASP A 19 3.47 -3.76 -8.09
N THR A 20 3.13 -4.87 -7.43
CA THR A 20 4.02 -5.51 -6.44
C THR A 20 5.21 -6.24 -7.06
N HIS A 21 5.19 -6.51 -8.36
CA HIS A 21 6.36 -7.05 -9.06
C HIS A 21 7.40 -5.98 -9.40
N ASN A 22 7.02 -4.71 -9.36
CA ASN A 22 7.90 -3.57 -9.59
C ASN A 22 8.40 -3.02 -8.24
N ASP A 23 9.11 -3.85 -7.47
CA ASP A 23 9.60 -3.66 -6.07
C ASP A 23 10.30 -2.31 -5.73
N ILE A 24 10.42 -1.39 -6.67
CA ILE A 24 11.28 -0.20 -6.58
C ILE A 24 10.52 1.13 -6.54
N ARG A 25 9.24 1.25 -6.96
CA ARG A 25 8.72 2.60 -7.30
C ARG A 25 7.70 3.26 -6.39
N THR A 26 7.01 2.57 -5.49
CA THR A 26 5.93 3.22 -4.71
C THR A 26 5.84 2.73 -3.26
N LEU A 27 6.97 2.45 -2.62
CA LEU A 27 6.96 2.36 -1.16
C LEU A 27 6.72 3.76 -0.59
N HIS A 28 5.52 3.99 -0.08
CA HIS A 28 5.14 5.20 0.60
C HIS A 28 5.76 5.18 1.99
N LYS A 29 6.87 5.90 2.16
CA LYS A 29 7.53 6.07 3.46
C LYS A 29 6.72 7.02 4.33
N CYS A 30 6.49 6.64 5.57
CA CYS A 30 5.89 7.53 6.55
C CYS A 30 6.83 8.71 6.84
N CYS A 31 6.28 9.91 6.93
CA CYS A 31 7.04 11.11 7.29
C CYS A 31 7.34 11.20 8.80
N HIS A 32 6.59 10.47 9.64
CA HIS A 32 6.73 10.48 11.09
C HIS A 32 7.53 9.28 11.64
N CYS A 33 7.75 8.22 10.84
CA CYS A 33 8.55 7.07 11.23
C CYS A 33 9.19 6.36 10.04
N ASN A 34 10.05 5.37 10.28
CA ASN A 34 10.73 4.61 9.22
C ASN A 34 9.89 3.48 8.62
N ARG A 35 8.56 3.44 8.81
CA ARG A 35 7.70 2.45 8.16
C ARG A 35 7.44 2.82 6.69
N THR A 36 7.50 1.81 5.83
CA THR A 36 7.17 1.89 4.41
C THR A 36 5.94 1.04 4.10
N PHE A 37 5.07 1.56 3.25
CA PHE A 37 3.83 0.92 2.86
C PHE A 37 3.79 0.77 1.34
N THR A 38 3.29 -0.36 0.85
CA THR A 38 3.14 -0.62 -0.59
C THR A 38 1.97 0.14 -1.23
N ARG A 39 1.12 0.77 -0.42
CA ARG A 39 -0.05 1.53 -0.88
C ARG A 39 -0.23 2.80 -0.06
N ASP A 40 -0.66 3.87 -0.72
CA ASP A 40 -0.99 5.17 -0.14
C ASP A 40 -2.07 5.07 0.95
N ASP A 41 -3.17 4.38 0.68
CA ASP A 41 -4.31 4.25 1.61
C ASP A 41 -3.90 3.61 2.94
N ASN A 42 -2.96 2.65 2.88
CA ASN A 42 -2.37 2.04 4.06
C ASN A 42 -1.47 3.02 4.83
N LEU A 43 -0.69 3.85 4.15
CA LEU A 43 0.12 4.89 4.79
C LEU A 43 -0.78 5.92 5.49
N GLN A 44 -1.81 6.44 4.81
CA GLN A 44 -2.72 7.45 5.38
C GLN A 44 -3.43 6.94 6.63
N ARG A 45 -3.92 5.69 6.58
CA ARG A 45 -4.50 5.03 7.75
C ARG A 45 -3.49 4.89 8.89
N HIS A 46 -2.26 4.48 8.58
CA HIS A 46 -1.21 4.39 9.59
C HIS A 46 -0.89 5.74 10.23
N ILE A 47 -0.72 6.81 9.44
CA ILE A 47 -0.49 8.16 9.97
C ILE A 47 -1.63 8.55 10.90
N LYS A 48 -2.89 8.38 10.46
CA LYS A 48 -4.08 8.75 11.24
C LYS A 48 -4.18 7.99 12.57
N LEU A 49 -3.86 6.70 12.60
CA LEU A 49 -4.02 5.86 13.79
C LEU A 49 -2.82 5.89 14.73
N THR A 50 -1.60 6.00 14.19
CA THR A 50 -0.36 5.83 14.95
C THR A 50 0.32 7.16 15.28
N HIS A 51 0.14 8.20 14.44
CA HIS A 51 0.85 9.46 14.59
C HIS A 51 -0.05 10.66 14.93
N VAL A 52 -1.36 10.57 14.64
CA VAL A 52 -2.29 11.69 14.81
C VAL A 52 -3.10 11.61 16.12
N PHE A 53 -2.87 10.62 17.00
CA PHE A 53 -3.57 10.40 18.29
C PHE A 53 -4.66 11.43 18.63
N GLY A 54 -5.90 11.14 18.22
CA GLY A 54 -7.08 11.89 18.63
C GLY A 54 -7.71 12.77 17.57
N LYS A 55 -8.49 12.17 16.67
CA LYS A 55 -9.84 12.65 16.30
C LYS A 55 -10.68 11.48 15.78
N LEU A 56 -11.02 10.58 16.69
CA LEU A 56 -12.31 9.90 16.65
C LEU A 56 -13.03 10.37 17.92
N LYS A 57 -13.98 11.29 17.73
CA LYS A 57 -15.09 11.45 18.66
C LYS A 57 -15.88 10.15 18.69
#